data_AF-U6M6K7-F1
#
_entry.id   AF-U6M6K7-F1
#
_cell.length_a   1.000
_cell.length_b   1.000
_cell.length_c   1.000
_cell.angle_alpha   90.00
_cell.angle_beta   90.00
_cell.angle_gamma   90.00
#
_symmetry.space_group_name_H-M   'P 1'
#
loop_
_entity.id
_entity.type
_entity.pdbx_description
1 polymer ?
#
loop_
_entity_poly.entity_id
_entity_poly.type
_entity_poly.pdbx_seq_one_letter_code
_entity_poly.pdbx_strand_id
1 'polypeptide(L)'
;MTEGSPKIKVGFLGGGKIAKAMAEALVRGGVCSPDDICMSARTEESRQAIRAQGYSVGTNDEASLRSTCYCEDGLSDELRELLLRLLRAFGIVHSVPEMYFDAYCAVSGSSPAFVCTFIEALIDGAVRCGLPRKLATEAALQSVRGTATLLQSKGIHPALIRDDITTPGGISIAGLMAMEARAFRAAVADAMEAAYERSVKMTTEF
;
A
#
# COMPACT_ATOMS: atom_id res chain seq x y z
N MET A 1 -40.13 3.77 6.82
CA MET A 1 -39.84 2.92 5.65
C MET A 1 -38.39 3.18 5.31
N THR A 2 -37.49 2.29 5.71
CA THR A 2 -36.05 2.42 5.47
C THR A 2 -35.79 2.13 3.99
N GLU A 3 -35.54 3.16 3.20
CA GLU A 3 -34.98 3.00 1.85
C GLU A 3 -33.71 2.15 2.00
N GLY A 4 -33.72 0.98 1.35
CA GLY A 4 -32.58 0.07 1.36
C GLY A 4 -31.38 0.80 0.77
N SER A 5 -30.31 0.93 1.55
CA SER A 5 -29.03 1.42 1.08
C SER A 5 -28.65 0.74 -0.24
N PRO A 6 -28.18 1.49 -1.25
CA PRO A 6 -27.94 0.95 -2.59
C PRO A 6 -27.02 -0.27 -2.53
N LYS A 7 -27.37 -1.33 -3.27
CA LYS A 7 -26.59 -2.57 -3.33
C LYS A 7 -25.26 -2.30 -4.05
N ILE A 8 -24.18 -2.18 -3.29
CA ILE A 8 -22.85 -1.82 -3.78
C ILE A 8 -22.17 -3.05 -4.38
N LYS A 9 -21.77 -3.01 -5.65
CA LYS A 9 -20.96 -4.05 -6.30
C LYS A 9 -19.52 -3.57 -6.47
N VAL A 10 -18.56 -4.42 -6.11
CA VAL A 10 -17.12 -4.09 -6.10
C VAL A 10 -16.34 -5.10 -6.93
N GLY A 11 -15.27 -4.67 -7.55
CA GLY A 11 -14.38 -5.39 -8.43
C GLY A 11 -12.95 -5.21 -7.96
N PHE A 12 -12.13 -6.23 -8.15
CA PHE A 12 -10.69 -6.13 -7.96
C PHE A 12 -9.98 -6.65 -9.19
N LEU A 13 -9.10 -5.83 -9.75
CA LEU A 13 -8.16 -6.28 -10.77
C LEU A 13 -7.08 -7.13 -10.09
N GLY A 14 -7.21 -8.45 -10.21
CA GLY A 14 -6.39 -9.42 -9.48
C GLY A 14 -7.01 -9.85 -8.13
N GLY A 15 -6.95 -11.15 -7.82
CA GLY A 15 -7.33 -11.71 -6.51
C GLY A 15 -6.14 -12.02 -5.60
N GLY A 16 -5.13 -11.15 -5.60
CA GLY A 16 -3.96 -11.28 -4.74
C GLY A 16 -4.28 -11.10 -3.25
N LYS A 17 -3.27 -11.26 -2.39
CA LYS A 17 -3.44 -11.14 -0.92
C LYS A 17 -4.06 -9.80 -0.51
N ILE A 18 -3.71 -8.71 -1.19
CA ILE A 18 -4.23 -7.36 -0.91
C ILE A 18 -5.71 -7.25 -1.29
N ALA A 19 -6.08 -7.63 -2.52
CA ALA A 19 -7.47 -7.62 -2.98
C ALA A 19 -8.38 -8.43 -2.06
N LYS A 20 -7.92 -9.61 -1.62
CA LYS A 20 -8.63 -10.47 -0.65
C LYS A 20 -8.81 -9.80 0.70
N ALA A 21 -7.76 -9.20 1.26
CA ALA A 21 -7.86 -8.48 2.53
C ALA A 21 -8.85 -7.31 2.47
N MET A 22 -8.87 -6.59 1.34
CA MET A 22 -9.83 -5.51 1.11
C MET A 22 -11.27 -6.03 1.00
N ALA A 23 -11.48 -7.08 0.22
CA ALA A 23 -12.79 -7.72 0.08
C ALA A 23 -13.32 -8.24 1.43
N GLU A 24 -12.49 -8.91 2.23
CA GLU A 24 -12.87 -9.37 3.56
C GLU A 24 -13.28 -8.22 4.48
N ALA A 25 -12.57 -7.10 4.43
CA ALA A 25 -12.88 -5.94 5.25
C ALA A 25 -14.18 -5.24 4.80
N LEU A 26 -14.48 -5.17 3.50
CA LEU A 26 -15.78 -4.69 3.00
C LEU A 26 -16.94 -5.56 3.53
N VAL A 27 -16.76 -6.89 3.48
CA VAL A 27 -17.76 -7.85 3.98
C VAL A 27 -17.91 -7.73 5.50
N ARG A 28 -16.80 -7.73 6.26
CA ARG A 28 -16.83 -7.57 7.72
C ARG A 28 -17.43 -6.22 8.15
N GLY A 29 -17.21 -5.16 7.36
CA GLY A 29 -17.78 -3.84 7.60
C GLY A 29 -19.25 -3.70 7.23
N GLY A 30 -19.89 -4.76 6.69
CA GLY A 30 -21.29 -4.74 6.28
C GLY A 30 -21.56 -3.86 5.06
N VAL A 31 -20.52 -3.53 4.29
CA VAL A 31 -20.58 -2.61 3.15
C VAL A 31 -21.19 -3.30 1.93
N CYS A 32 -20.84 -4.56 1.69
CA CYS A 32 -21.42 -5.40 0.65
C CYS A 32 -21.30 -6.89 1.02
N SER A 33 -22.05 -7.75 0.34
CA SER A 33 -21.96 -9.20 0.53
C SER A 33 -20.85 -9.80 -0.36
N PRO A 34 -20.33 -11.00 -0.06
CA PRO A 34 -19.33 -11.66 -0.91
C PRO A 34 -19.77 -11.79 -2.38
N ASP A 35 -21.05 -12.04 -2.63
CA ASP A 35 -21.64 -12.16 -3.98
C ASP A 35 -21.64 -10.84 -4.76
N ASP A 36 -21.53 -9.71 -4.07
CA ASP A 36 -21.41 -8.39 -4.66
C ASP A 36 -19.96 -8.05 -5.04
N ILE A 37 -18.99 -8.91 -4.69
CA ILE A 37 -17.57 -8.73 -4.99
C ILE A 37 -17.14 -9.63 -6.14
N CYS A 38 -16.47 -9.03 -7.13
CA CYS A 38 -15.85 -9.70 -8.27
C CYS A 38 -14.34 -9.52 -8.23
N MET A 39 -13.58 -10.56 -8.56
CA MET A 39 -12.13 -10.43 -8.74
C MET A 39 -11.72 -11.05 -10.07
N SER A 40 -10.82 -10.38 -10.79
CA SER A 40 -10.16 -10.99 -11.93
C SER A 40 -8.93 -11.78 -11.49
N ALA A 41 -8.57 -12.82 -12.24
CA ALA A 41 -7.30 -13.51 -12.06
C ALA A 41 -6.84 -14.16 -13.36
N ARG A 42 -5.52 -14.27 -13.49
CA ARG A 42 -4.85 -14.78 -14.69
C ARG A 42 -4.84 -16.29 -14.81
N THR A 43 -4.71 -17.02 -13.69
CA THR A 43 -4.65 -18.49 -13.68
C THR A 43 -5.93 -19.11 -13.13
N GLU A 44 -6.31 -20.28 -13.62
CA GLU A 44 -7.52 -20.98 -13.15
C GLU A 44 -7.39 -21.39 -11.67
N GLU A 45 -6.19 -21.72 -11.20
CA GLU A 45 -5.91 -21.98 -9.78
C GLU A 45 -6.25 -20.77 -8.90
N SER A 46 -5.85 -19.57 -9.35
CA SER A 46 -6.16 -18.32 -8.64
C SER A 46 -7.67 -18.02 -8.66
N ARG A 47 -8.33 -18.32 -9.79
CA ARG A 47 -9.80 -18.18 -9.93
C ARG A 47 -10.55 -19.12 -9.00
N GLN A 48 -10.13 -20.38 -8.90
CA GLN A 48 -10.70 -21.34 -7.96
C GLN A 48 -10.49 -20.90 -6.51
N ALA A 49 -9.31 -20.36 -6.16
CA ALA A 49 -9.05 -19.84 -4.82
C ALA A 49 -9.86 -18.59 -4.46
N ILE A 50 -10.34 -17.83 -5.44
CA ILE A 50 -11.28 -16.70 -5.25
C ILE A 50 -12.69 -17.24 -5.03
N ARG A 51 -13.16 -18.17 -5.88
CA ARG A 51 -14.49 -18.80 -5.74
C ARG A 51 -14.65 -19.53 -4.41
N ALA A 52 -13.60 -20.22 -3.95
CA ALA A 52 -13.59 -20.92 -2.67
C ALA A 52 -13.82 -19.99 -1.45
N GLN A 53 -13.58 -18.69 -1.62
CA GLN A 53 -13.80 -17.67 -0.58
C GLN A 53 -15.18 -16.98 -0.72
N GLY A 54 -16.02 -17.45 -1.64
CA GLY A 54 -17.37 -16.92 -1.88
C GLY A 54 -17.41 -15.67 -2.76
N TYR A 55 -16.31 -15.31 -3.41
CA TYR A 55 -16.27 -14.17 -4.34
C TYR A 55 -16.51 -14.62 -5.78
N SER A 56 -17.16 -13.75 -6.57
CA SER A 56 -17.33 -13.99 -8.01
C SER A 56 -16.02 -13.78 -8.77
N VAL A 57 -15.84 -14.50 -9.87
CA VAL A 57 -14.66 -14.37 -10.75
C VAL A 57 -15.11 -13.82 -12.09
N GLY A 58 -14.45 -12.75 -12.55
CA GLY A 58 -14.72 -12.10 -13.84
C GLY A 58 -13.46 -11.91 -14.68
N THR A 59 -13.63 -11.38 -15.88
CA THR A 59 -12.52 -10.88 -16.71
C THR A 59 -11.92 -9.60 -16.14
N ASN A 60 -10.76 -9.18 -16.64
CA ASN A 60 -10.21 -7.86 -16.28
C ASN A 60 -11.19 -6.74 -16.65
N ASP A 61 -11.88 -6.85 -17.80
CA ASP A 61 -12.87 -5.86 -18.24
C ASP A 61 -14.05 -5.78 -17.27
N GLU A 62 -14.55 -6.92 -16.80
CA GLU A 62 -15.66 -6.98 -15.85
C GLU A 62 -15.27 -6.50 -14.44
N ALA A 63 -14.03 -6.77 -14.00
CA ALA A 63 -13.50 -6.31 -12.72
C ALA A 63 -13.11 -4.81 -12.75
N SER A 64 -12.66 -4.31 -13.89
CA SER A 64 -12.29 -2.89 -14.11
C SER A 64 -13.48 -1.97 -13.87
N LEU A 65 -14.67 -2.36 -14.34
CA LEU A 65 -15.93 -1.63 -14.12
C LEU A 65 -16.33 -1.48 -12.64
N ARG A 66 -15.62 -2.13 -11.72
CA ARG A 66 -15.94 -2.15 -10.28
C ARG A 66 -14.70 -1.95 -9.39
N SER A 67 -13.53 -1.60 -9.96
CA SER A 67 -12.20 -1.59 -9.32
C SER A 67 -12.04 -0.62 -8.12
N THR A 68 -11.11 -0.92 -7.20
CA THR A 68 -10.76 -0.10 -6.02
C THR A 68 -9.73 1.01 -6.27
N CYS A 69 -9.36 1.27 -7.52
CA CYS A 69 -8.63 2.46 -7.93
C CYS A 69 -9.42 3.15 -9.05
N TYR A 70 -9.46 4.49 -9.03
CA TYR A 70 -10.20 5.23 -10.05
C TYR A 70 -9.41 6.44 -10.55
N CYS A 71 -9.52 6.65 -11.86
CA CYS A 71 -9.24 7.92 -12.48
C CYS A 71 -10.49 8.80 -12.35
N GLU A 72 -10.31 10.09 -12.06
CA GLU A 72 -11.41 11.03 -11.84
C GLU A 72 -12.20 11.34 -13.13
N ASP A 73 -11.59 11.10 -14.31
CA ASP A 73 -12.19 11.40 -15.60
C ASP A 73 -13.45 10.55 -15.86
N GLY A 74 -14.61 11.21 -15.88
CA GLY A 74 -15.89 10.61 -16.30
C GLY A 74 -16.77 10.03 -15.18
N LEU A 75 -16.45 10.22 -13.89
CA LEU A 75 -17.35 9.80 -12.79
C LEU A 75 -18.49 10.81 -12.53
N SER A 76 -19.69 10.30 -12.24
CA SER A 76 -20.76 11.12 -11.65
C SER A 76 -20.46 11.43 -10.19
N ASP A 77 -21.01 12.54 -9.68
CA ASP A 77 -20.83 12.97 -8.29
C ASP A 77 -21.31 11.93 -7.27
N GLU A 78 -22.40 11.20 -7.56
CA GLU A 78 -22.89 10.15 -6.67
C GLU A 78 -21.95 8.94 -6.61
N LEU A 79 -21.39 8.51 -7.75
CA LEU A 79 -20.41 7.42 -7.79
C LEU A 79 -19.11 7.81 -7.11
N ARG A 80 -18.66 9.06 -7.28
CA ARG A 80 -17.48 9.59 -6.61
C ARG A 80 -17.63 9.58 -5.10
N GLU A 81 -18.73 10.09 -4.57
CA GLU A 81 -18.99 10.14 -3.13
C GLU A 81 -19.09 8.72 -2.53
N LEU A 82 -19.75 7.80 -3.24
CA LEU A 82 -19.81 6.40 -2.85
C LEU A 82 -18.43 5.76 -2.81
N LEU A 83 -17.63 5.95 -3.85
CA LEU A 83 -16.29 5.40 -3.96
C LEU A 83 -15.35 5.96 -2.89
N LEU A 84 -15.41 7.26 -2.63
CA LEU A 84 -14.64 7.88 -1.56
C LEU A 84 -15.02 7.33 -0.19
N ARG A 85 -16.32 7.08 0.08
CA ARG A 85 -16.76 6.43 1.33
C ARG A 85 -16.20 5.02 1.47
N LEU A 86 -16.19 4.24 0.39
CA LEU A 86 -15.63 2.88 0.37
C LEU A 86 -14.13 2.89 0.62
N LEU A 87 -13.39 3.70 -0.13
CA LEU A 87 -11.92 3.72 -0.06
C LEU A 87 -11.41 4.34 1.24
N ARG A 88 -12.11 5.32 1.82
CA ARG A 88 -11.74 5.92 3.12
C ARG A 88 -11.83 4.93 4.29
N ALA A 89 -12.57 3.83 4.15
CA ALA A 89 -12.56 2.76 5.16
C ALA A 89 -11.19 2.05 5.25
N PHE A 90 -10.36 2.15 4.20
CA PHE A 90 -9.05 1.50 4.12
C PHE A 90 -7.87 2.41 4.46
N GLY A 91 -8.11 3.71 4.61
CA GLY A 91 -7.07 4.69 4.90
C GLY A 91 -7.25 6.00 4.15
N ILE A 92 -6.15 6.70 3.93
CA ILE A 92 -6.14 7.99 3.23
C ILE A 92 -6.30 7.72 1.73
N VAL A 93 -7.19 8.49 1.10
CA VAL A 93 -7.48 8.40 -0.35
C VAL A 93 -7.07 9.70 -1.00
N HIS A 94 -6.25 9.60 -2.05
CA HIS A 94 -5.83 10.73 -2.86
C HIS A 94 -6.47 10.66 -4.23
N SER A 95 -7.11 11.74 -4.67
CA SER A 95 -7.44 11.90 -6.09
C SER A 95 -6.19 12.37 -6.81
N VAL A 96 -5.76 11.64 -7.84
CA VAL A 96 -4.57 11.95 -8.62
C VAL A 96 -4.93 11.98 -10.10
N PRO A 97 -4.42 12.94 -10.87
CA PRO A 97 -4.47 12.90 -12.33
C PRO A 97 -3.90 11.59 -12.91
N GLU A 98 -4.48 11.10 -14.00
CA GLU A 98 -4.08 9.85 -14.67
C GLU A 98 -2.58 9.78 -14.96
N MET A 99 -1.98 10.90 -15.37
CA MET A 99 -0.54 10.98 -15.67
C MET A 99 0.37 10.65 -14.47
N TYR A 100 -0.15 10.71 -13.24
CA TYR A 100 0.59 10.37 -12.03
C TYR A 100 0.29 8.95 -11.52
N PHE A 101 -0.61 8.21 -12.16
CA PHE A 101 -1.11 6.95 -11.64
C PHE A 101 -0.01 5.90 -11.50
N ASP A 102 0.83 5.71 -12.52
CA ASP A 102 1.98 4.78 -12.46
C ASP A 102 2.97 5.14 -11.34
N ALA A 103 3.26 6.42 -11.17
CA ALA A 103 4.14 6.90 -10.10
C ALA A 103 3.52 6.66 -8.72
N TYR A 104 2.22 6.91 -8.58
CA TYR A 104 1.48 6.65 -7.35
C TYR A 104 1.42 5.15 -7.03
N CYS A 105 1.24 4.29 -8.03
CA CYS A 105 1.29 2.83 -7.89
C CYS A 105 2.67 2.33 -7.49
N ALA A 106 3.74 2.88 -8.06
CA ALA A 106 5.11 2.56 -7.65
C ALA A 106 5.35 2.92 -6.18
N VAL A 107 4.97 4.13 -5.76
CA VAL A 107 5.08 4.57 -4.36
C VAL A 107 4.23 3.70 -3.45
N SER A 108 2.90 3.69 -3.63
CA SER A 108 1.98 3.05 -2.69
C SER A 108 2.03 1.52 -2.73
N GLY A 109 2.19 0.93 -3.91
CA GLY A 109 2.17 -0.51 -4.11
C GLY A 109 3.49 -1.21 -3.75
N SER A 110 4.63 -0.57 -4.03
CA SER A 110 5.94 -1.19 -3.81
C SER A 110 6.61 -0.80 -2.49
N SER A 111 6.30 0.38 -1.93
CA SER A 111 6.88 0.81 -0.65
C SER A 111 6.68 -0.18 0.51
N PRO A 112 5.55 -0.90 0.66
CA PRO A 112 5.42 -1.91 1.70
C PRO A 112 6.50 -2.99 1.65
N ALA A 113 6.89 -3.43 0.44
CA ALA A 113 7.98 -4.39 0.29
C ALA A 113 9.33 -3.78 0.71
N PHE A 114 9.61 -2.55 0.29
CA PHE A 114 10.85 -1.85 0.63
C PHE A 114 10.98 -1.60 2.13
N VAL A 115 9.88 -1.21 2.78
CA VAL A 115 9.81 -1.00 4.23
C VAL A 115 9.98 -2.32 4.98
N CYS A 116 9.39 -3.43 4.51
CA CYS A 116 9.63 -4.75 5.09
C CYS A 116 11.11 -5.15 5.02
N THR A 117 11.76 -4.97 3.87
CA THR A 117 13.20 -5.22 3.71
C THR A 117 14.04 -4.34 4.64
N PHE A 118 13.70 -3.06 4.78
CA PHE A 118 14.36 -2.16 5.72
C PHE A 118 14.20 -2.62 7.17
N ILE A 119 12.99 -3.01 7.58
CA ILE A 119 12.71 -3.52 8.93
C ILE A 119 13.51 -4.81 9.18
N GLU A 120 13.53 -5.74 8.24
CA GLU A 120 14.31 -6.98 8.35
C GLU A 120 15.81 -6.70 8.54
N ALA A 121 16.37 -5.79 7.74
CA ALA A 121 17.76 -5.37 7.86
C ALA A 121 18.06 -4.67 9.21
N LEU A 122 17.14 -3.87 9.74
CA LEU A 122 17.26 -3.28 11.07
C LEU A 122 17.28 -4.34 12.17
N ILE A 123 16.41 -5.35 12.08
CA ILE A 123 16.35 -6.44 13.06
C ILE A 123 17.66 -7.23 13.03
N ASP A 124 18.16 -7.59 11.85
CA ASP A 124 19.44 -8.29 11.71
C ASP A 124 20.62 -7.48 12.25
N GLY A 125 20.64 -6.17 11.98
CA GLY A 125 21.63 -5.26 12.55
C GLY A 125 21.59 -5.22 14.08
N ALA A 126 20.39 -5.14 14.67
CA ALA A 126 20.20 -5.15 16.12
C ALA A 126 20.62 -6.49 16.74
N VAL A 127 20.30 -7.61 16.11
CA VAL A 127 20.72 -8.95 16.55
C VAL A 127 22.24 -9.10 16.48
N ARG A 128 22.88 -8.58 15.43
CA ARG A 128 24.34 -8.53 15.31
C ARG A 128 24.98 -7.71 16.44
N CYS A 129 24.29 -6.70 16.95
CA CYS A 129 24.69 -5.92 18.13
C CYS A 129 24.39 -6.63 19.47
N GLY A 130 23.84 -7.85 19.44
CA GLY A 130 23.62 -8.69 20.62
C GLY A 130 22.19 -8.72 21.17
N LEU A 131 21.22 -8.08 20.50
CA LEU A 131 19.84 -8.13 20.96
C LEU A 131 19.20 -9.50 20.69
N PRO A 132 18.36 -10.02 21.60
CA PRO A 132 17.48 -11.15 21.30
C PRO A 132 16.56 -10.82 20.12
N ARG A 133 16.42 -11.75 19.16
CA ARG A 133 15.62 -11.57 17.94
C ARG A 133 14.24 -10.99 18.19
N LYS A 134 13.51 -11.52 19.18
CA LYS A 134 12.16 -11.04 19.51
C LYS A 134 12.13 -9.56 19.91
N LEU A 135 13.05 -9.14 20.79
CA LEU A 135 13.17 -7.76 21.22
C LEU A 135 13.59 -6.85 20.06
N ALA A 136 14.52 -7.30 19.21
CA ALA A 136 14.93 -6.56 18.01
C ALA A 136 13.75 -6.33 17.05
N THR A 137 12.91 -7.35 16.83
CA THR A 137 11.69 -7.26 16.02
C THR A 137 10.70 -6.25 16.59
N GLU A 138 10.37 -6.36 17.88
CA GLU A 138 9.43 -5.45 18.54
C GLU A 138 9.94 -3.99 18.50
N ALA A 139 11.23 -3.77 18.80
CA ALA A 139 11.84 -2.45 18.76
C ALA A 139 11.85 -1.85 17.35
N ALA A 140 12.25 -2.61 16.32
CA ALA A 140 12.30 -2.13 14.94
C ALA A 140 10.91 -1.72 14.43
N LEU A 141 9.90 -2.57 14.63
CA LEU A 141 8.52 -2.28 14.21
C LEU A 141 7.98 -1.02 14.90
N GLN A 142 8.19 -0.89 16.21
CA GLN A 142 7.71 0.27 16.96
C GLN A 142 8.45 1.56 16.57
N SER A 143 9.76 1.51 16.33
CA SER A 143 10.54 2.65 15.88
C SER A 143 10.11 3.15 14.49
N VAL A 144 9.90 2.25 13.53
CA VAL A 144 9.44 2.61 12.18
C VAL A 144 8.03 3.22 12.24
N ARG A 145 7.10 2.58 12.96
CA ARG A 145 5.74 3.10 13.16
C ARG A 145 5.75 4.49 13.81
N GLY A 146 6.48 4.65 14.91
CA GLY A 146 6.56 5.93 15.63
C GLY A 146 7.13 7.06 14.77
N THR A 147 8.15 6.76 13.96
CA THR A 147 8.75 7.73 13.04
C THR A 147 7.75 8.18 11.96
N ALA A 148 7.02 7.23 11.35
CA ALA A 148 6.01 7.54 10.35
C ALA A 148 4.86 8.40 10.94
N THR A 149 4.37 8.04 12.13
CA THR A 149 3.33 8.81 12.84
C THR A 149 3.82 10.21 13.21
N LEU A 150 5.07 10.35 13.63
CA LEU A 150 5.64 11.66 13.98
C LEU A 150 5.75 12.57 12.76
N LEU A 151 6.21 12.04 11.62
CA LEU A 151 6.26 12.79 10.35
C LEU A 151 4.87 13.24 9.91
N GLN A 152 3.89 12.35 9.95
CA GLN A 152 2.50 12.66 9.59
C GLN A 152 1.89 13.73 10.50
N SER A 153 2.13 13.64 11.81
CA SER A 153 1.55 14.59 12.78
C SER A 153 2.21 15.97 12.75
N LYS A 154 3.52 16.06 12.48
CA LYS A 154 4.22 17.35 12.40
C LYS A 154 4.05 18.04 11.05
N GLY A 155 3.86 17.30 9.95
CA GLY A 155 3.74 17.88 8.61
C GLY A 155 4.99 18.67 8.17
N ILE A 156 6.16 18.33 8.71
CA ILE A 156 7.44 18.98 8.39
C ILE A 156 8.33 18.10 7.52
N HIS A 157 9.32 18.72 6.88
CA HIS A 157 10.27 18.00 6.05
C HIS A 157 11.06 16.96 6.87
N PRO A 158 11.25 15.71 6.39
CA PRO A 158 11.91 14.64 7.15
C PRO A 158 13.33 14.96 7.63
N ALA A 159 14.06 15.79 6.88
CA ALA A 159 15.40 16.26 7.29
C ALA A 159 15.39 16.99 8.63
N LEU A 160 14.33 17.75 8.95
CA LEU A 160 14.25 18.48 10.21
C LEU A 160 14.10 17.52 11.40
N ILE A 161 13.25 16.50 11.28
CA ILE A 161 13.13 15.47 12.32
C ILE A 161 14.44 14.70 12.48
N ARG A 162 15.09 14.33 11.37
CA ARG A 162 16.38 13.66 11.41
C ARG A 162 17.42 14.50 12.15
N ASP A 163 17.49 15.80 11.86
CA ASP A 163 18.44 16.70 12.49
C ASP A 163 18.11 16.88 13.99
N ASP A 164 16.83 17.01 14.36
CA ASP A 164 16.36 17.10 15.75
C ASP A 164 16.76 15.88 16.62
N ILE A 165 16.81 14.68 16.03
CA ILE A 165 17.17 13.43 16.73
C ILE A 165 18.64 13.03 16.56
N THR A 166 19.45 13.90 15.95
CA THR A 166 20.87 13.64 15.68
C THR A 166 21.75 14.54 16.52
N THR A 167 22.27 13.97 17.62
CA THR A 167 23.17 14.70 18.51
C THR A 167 24.63 14.66 18.02
N PRO A 168 25.43 15.73 18.28
CA PRO A 168 26.85 15.75 17.94
C PRO A 168 27.60 14.57 18.55
N GLY A 169 28.28 13.78 17.71
CA GLY A 169 29.03 12.58 18.14
C GLY A 169 28.16 11.42 18.66
N GLY A 170 26.84 11.51 18.57
CA GLY A 170 25.91 10.50 19.06
C GLY A 170 25.77 9.26 18.16
N ILE A 171 24.95 8.32 18.62
CA ILE A 171 24.70 7.06 17.88
C ILE A 171 24.01 7.30 16.53
N SER A 172 23.12 8.29 16.43
CA SER A 172 22.37 8.60 15.20
C SER A 172 23.30 9.04 14.08
N ILE A 173 24.24 9.96 14.37
CA ILE A 173 25.16 10.48 13.34
C ILE A 173 26.12 9.38 12.86
N ALA A 174 26.59 8.50 13.76
CA ALA A 174 27.43 7.37 13.39
C ALA A 174 26.69 6.41 12.43
N GLY A 175 25.43 6.10 12.72
CA GLY A 175 24.57 5.29 11.86
C GLY A 175 24.31 5.96 10.50
N LEU A 176 23.94 7.25 10.50
CA LEU A 176 23.70 8.02 9.29
C LEU A 176 24.93 8.06 8.38
N MET A 177 26.13 8.31 8.93
CA MET A 177 27.36 8.31 8.14
C MET A 177 27.65 6.94 7.51
N ALA A 178 27.37 5.84 8.21
CA ALA A 178 27.50 4.50 7.66
C ALA A 178 26.50 4.23 6.51
N MET A 179 25.27 4.75 6.62
CA MET A 179 24.26 4.64 5.56
C MET A 179 24.65 5.46 4.32
N GLU A 180 25.14 6.69 4.51
CA GLU A 180 25.58 7.54 3.40
C GLU A 180 26.80 6.95 2.69
N ALA A 181 27.74 6.34 3.43
CA ALA A 181 28.88 5.61 2.86
C ALA A 181 28.49 4.39 2.00
N ARG A 182 27.22 3.98 2.02
CA ARG A 182 26.63 2.93 1.19
C ARG A 182 25.63 3.47 0.17
N ALA A 183 25.60 4.78 -0.05
CA ALA A 183 24.70 5.44 -0.98
C ALA A 183 23.21 5.08 -0.75
N PHE A 184 22.80 4.94 0.52
CA PHE A 184 21.46 4.47 0.88
C PHE A 184 20.34 5.23 0.14
N ARG A 185 20.44 6.56 0.05
CA ARG A 185 19.42 7.38 -0.62
C ARG A 185 19.34 7.09 -2.12
N ALA A 186 20.49 6.86 -2.76
CA ALA A 186 20.54 6.49 -4.17
C ALA A 186 19.86 5.13 -4.39
N ALA A 187 20.21 4.13 -3.57
CA ALA A 187 19.60 2.80 -3.67
C ALA A 187 18.07 2.81 -3.53
N VAL A 188 17.52 3.66 -2.64
CA VAL A 188 16.06 3.83 -2.49
C VAL A 188 15.45 4.54 -3.70
N ALA A 189 16.12 5.57 -4.22
CA ALA A 189 15.66 6.28 -5.43
C ALA A 189 15.63 5.35 -6.65
N ASP A 190 16.71 4.58 -6.87
CA ASP A 190 16.82 3.62 -7.96
C ASP A 190 15.75 2.52 -7.86
N ALA A 191 15.47 2.03 -6.64
CA ALA A 191 14.39 1.06 -6.42
C ALA A 191 13.00 1.63 -6.78
N MET A 192 12.78 2.92 -6.51
CA MET A 192 11.53 3.59 -6.88
C MET A 192 11.41 3.78 -8.39
N GLU A 193 12.48 4.24 -9.04
CA GLU A 193 12.52 4.42 -10.49
C GLU A 193 12.29 3.08 -11.21
N ALA A 194 12.96 2.01 -10.77
CA ALA A 194 12.76 0.67 -11.33
C ALA A 194 11.31 0.18 -11.16
N ALA A 195 10.67 0.44 -10.01
CA ALA A 195 9.27 0.09 -9.79
C ALA A 195 8.32 0.90 -10.70
N TYR A 196 8.58 2.20 -10.86
CA TYR A 196 7.85 3.08 -11.76
C TYR A 196 7.97 2.63 -13.22
N GLU A 197 9.18 2.42 -13.72
CA GLU A 197 9.39 1.96 -15.09
C GLU A 197 8.69 0.64 -15.35
N ARG A 198 8.68 -0.27 -14.37
CA ARG A 198 7.97 -1.55 -14.51
C ARG A 198 6.46 -1.33 -14.58
N SER A 199 5.90 -0.43 -13.78
CA SER A 199 4.47 -0.06 -13.86
C SER A 199 4.11 0.43 -15.25
N VAL A 200 4.86 1.41 -15.77
CA VAL A 200 4.64 1.96 -17.12
C VAL A 200 4.72 0.88 -18.20
N LYS A 201 5.76 0.04 -18.17
CA LYS A 201 5.94 -1.06 -19.13
C LYS A 201 4.77 -2.04 -19.10
N MET A 202 4.29 -2.39 -17.90
CA MET A 202 3.14 -3.30 -17.75
C MET A 202 1.87 -2.71 -18.35
N THR A 203 1.63 -1.40 -18.24
CA THR A 203 0.46 -0.74 -18.82
C THR A 203 0.50 -0.75 -20.36
N THR A 204 1.69 -0.65 -20.97
CA THR A 204 1.86 -0.66 -22.44
C THR A 204 1.86 -2.06 -23.08
N GLU A 205 1.92 -3.13 -22.29
CA GLU A 205 1.92 -4.52 -22.76
C GLU A 205 0.50 -5.10 -22.94
N PHE A 206 -0.54 -4.29 -22.74
CA PHE A 206 -1.96 -4.62 -22.93
C PHE A 206 -2.55 -3.86 -24.13
#